data_AF-D2QI28-F1
#
_entry.id   AF-D2QI28-F1
#
_cell.length_a   1.000
_cell.length_b   1.000
_cell.length_c   1.000
_cell.angle_alpha   90.00
_cell.angle_beta   90.00
_cell.angle_gamma   90.00
#
_symmetry.space_group_name_H-M   'P 1'
#
loop_
_entity.id
_entity.type
_entity.pdbx_description
1 polymer ?
#
loop_
_entity_poly.entity_id
_entity_poly.type
_entity_poly.pdbx_seq_one_letter_code
_entity_poly.pdbx_strand_id
1 'polypeptide(L)'
;MDFYVTWLLLCSTGSNLRPEYNGLPSIYSLQALQHTQVLLIKKDNLLRLYQQCAKYETIGRLMAELVAHRATEIAMSLASEKPEERYRNLLKKQPDLFQQVPQKFIANFLGMTPERLAVFEGGWPFRSDLNLS
;
A
#
# COMPACT_ATOMS: atom_id res chain seq x y z
N MET A 1 4.84 4.23 28.82
CA MET A 1 5.84 4.78 27.88
C MET A 1 5.07 5.23 26.65
N ASP A 2 4.71 6.51 26.61
CA ASP A 2 3.56 6.98 25.82
C ASP A 2 3.90 8.25 25.03
N PHE A 3 3.06 8.55 24.04
CA PHE A 3 3.00 9.81 23.28
C PHE A 3 4.13 10.11 22.27
N TYR A 4 4.14 9.38 21.16
CA TYR A 4 4.51 9.93 19.84
C TYR A 4 3.45 9.63 18.75
N VAL A 5 2.17 9.69 19.12
CA VAL A 5 1.02 9.46 18.23
C VAL A 5 0.13 10.72 18.12
N THR A 6 0.73 11.90 17.91
CA THR A 6 -0.05 13.14 17.66
C THR A 6 0.67 14.23 16.85
N TRP A 7 1.89 14.00 16.34
CA TRP A 7 2.63 15.00 15.54
C TRP A 7 3.01 14.48 14.15
N LEU A 8 2.00 14.32 13.29
CA LEU A 8 2.19 14.13 11.84
C LEU A 8 1.16 14.90 10.99
N LEU A 9 0.63 16.01 11.53
CA LEU A 9 -0.22 16.96 10.80
C LEU A 9 0.10 18.41 11.23
N LEU A 10 1.25 18.94 10.83
CA LEU A 10 1.51 20.39 10.75
C LEU A 10 2.79 20.72 9.95
N CYS A 11 2.86 20.25 8.70
CA CYS A 11 3.83 20.79 7.74
C CYS A 11 3.23 22.02 7.02
N SER A 12 2.87 23.05 7.79
CA SER A 12 2.41 24.34 7.27
C SER A 12 2.92 25.53 8.08
N THR A 13 4.20 25.52 8.44
CA THR A 13 4.92 26.76 8.77
C THR A 13 5.34 27.43 7.47
N GLY A 14 4.72 28.56 7.16
CA GLY A 14 4.91 29.24 5.88
C GLY A 14 6.29 29.87 5.71
N SER A 15 6.98 29.47 4.66
CA SER A 15 7.88 30.35 3.90
C SER A 15 7.86 29.89 2.44
N ASN A 16 7.67 30.82 1.51
CA ASN A 16 7.65 30.56 0.06
C ASN A 16 8.96 29.91 -0.42
N LEU A 17 9.03 28.58 -0.42
CA LEU A 17 9.89 27.78 -1.29
C LEU A 17 9.17 26.46 -1.56
N ARG A 18 8.19 26.53 -2.47
CA ARG A 18 7.77 25.33 -3.19
C ARG A 18 8.91 24.81 -4.04
N PRO A 19 8.93 23.50 -4.14
CA PRO A 19 9.08 22.84 -5.43
C PRO A 19 7.71 22.33 -6.00
N GLU A 20 7.62 21.99 -7.30
CA GLU A 20 6.42 21.43 -8.01
C GLU A 20 6.47 19.90 -8.36
N TYR A 21 7.35 19.47 -9.28
CA TYR A 21 7.98 18.12 -9.33
C TYR A 21 9.51 18.22 -9.53
N ASN A 22 10.09 19.41 -9.63
CA ASN A 22 10.49 20.14 -8.43
C ASN A 22 10.07 19.48 -7.06
N GLY A 23 8.80 19.44 -6.63
CA GLY A 23 8.27 18.69 -5.46
C GLY A 23 7.21 19.40 -4.56
N LEU A 24 5.94 19.40 -4.99
CA LEU A 24 4.71 19.83 -4.27
C LEU A 24 4.51 19.06 -2.95
N PRO A 25 3.62 19.50 -2.03
CA PRO A 25 3.15 18.64 -0.94
C PRO A 25 2.45 17.40 -1.51
N SER A 26 2.68 16.26 -0.87
CA SER A 26 2.00 15.00 -1.20
C SER A 26 0.50 15.10 -0.96
N ILE A 27 -0.30 14.59 -1.90
CA ILE A 27 -1.76 14.42 -1.74
C ILE A 27 -2.13 13.22 -0.85
N TYR A 28 -1.16 12.37 -0.53
CA TYR A 28 -1.32 11.19 0.31
C TYR A 28 -0.48 11.28 1.59
N SER A 29 -1.05 10.87 2.72
CA SER A 29 -0.32 10.60 3.96
C SER A 29 -0.07 9.10 4.11
N LEU A 30 1.03 8.74 4.79
CA LEU A 30 1.35 7.36 5.14
C LEU A 30 1.35 7.24 6.67
N GLN A 31 0.68 6.21 7.17
CA GLN A 31 0.63 5.87 8.58
C GLN A 31 1.10 4.43 8.77
N ALA A 32 2.03 4.21 9.69
CA ALA A 32 2.44 2.87 10.08
C ALA A 32 1.34 2.22 10.94
N LEU A 33 0.90 1.02 10.57
CA LEU A 33 -0.09 0.23 11.32
C LEU A 33 0.54 -0.51 12.51
N GLN A 34 1.86 -0.65 12.52
CA GLN A 34 2.66 -1.32 13.55
C GLN A 34 3.98 -0.60 13.76
N HIS A 35 4.72 -0.94 14.83
CA HIS A 35 6.05 -0.38 15.08
C HIS A 35 6.98 -0.68 13.89
N THR A 36 7.37 0.38 13.16
CA THR A 36 8.11 0.29 11.90
C THR A 36 9.27 1.26 11.92
N GLN A 37 10.46 0.79 11.55
CA GLN A 37 11.62 1.65 11.29
C GLN A 37 11.68 1.96 9.79
N VAL A 38 11.89 3.22 9.43
CA VAL A 38 11.88 3.68 8.03
C VAL A 38 13.17 4.45 7.73
N LEU A 39 13.83 4.09 6.62
CA LEU A 39 14.96 4.84 6.09
C LEU A 39 14.46 5.98 5.21
N LEU A 40 14.73 7.23 5.60
CA LEU A 40 14.37 8.42 4.83
C LEU A 40 15.56 8.95 4.03
N ILE A 41 15.41 9.06 2.72
CA ILE A 41 16.40 9.69 1.82
C ILE A 41 15.80 10.99 1.28
N LYS A 42 16.49 12.12 1.52
CA LYS A 42 16.09 13.42 0.92
C LYS A 42 16.26 13.40 -0.59
N LYS A 43 15.36 14.06 -1.33
CA LYS A 43 15.39 14.13 -2.79
C LYS A 43 16.77 14.52 -3.34
N ASP A 44 17.39 15.56 -2.80
CA ASP A 44 18.71 16.04 -3.27
C ASP A 44 19.82 14.99 -3.07
N ASN A 45 19.75 14.21 -1.98
CA ASN A 45 20.70 13.13 -1.73
C ASN A 45 20.49 11.97 -2.70
N LEU A 46 19.23 11.65 -3.04
CA LEU A 46 18.90 10.62 -4.04
C LEU A 46 19.36 11.02 -5.45
N LEU A 47 19.15 12.28 -5.84
CA LEU A 47 19.62 12.80 -7.13
C LEU A 47 21.15 12.81 -7.23
N ARG A 48 21.86 13.19 -6.14
CA ARG A 48 23.33 13.07 -6.07
C ARG A 48 23.80 11.62 -6.17
N LEU A 49 23.09 10.69 -5.52
CA LEU A 49 23.42 9.25 -5.56
C LEU A 49 23.32 8.69 -6.98
N TYR A 50 22.31 9.09 -7.75
CA TYR A 50 22.17 8.74 -9.17
C TYR A 50 23.34 9.27 -10.00
N GLN A 51 23.69 10.55 -9.84
CA GLN A 51 24.86 11.17 -10.52
C GLN A 51 26.19 10.50 -10.16
N GLN A 52 26.34 10.01 -8.93
CA GLN A 52 27.58 9.38 -8.45
C GLN A 52 27.75 7.93 -8.91
N CYS A 53 26.66 7.19 -9.17
CA CYS A 53 26.76 5.82 -9.66
C CYS A 53 25.50 5.36 -10.43
N ALA A 54 25.65 5.17 -11.73
CA ALA A 54 24.59 4.73 -12.67
C ALA A 54 23.90 3.39 -12.31
N LYS A 55 24.49 2.59 -11.40
CA LYS A 55 23.80 1.39 -10.86
C LYS A 55 22.55 1.78 -10.07
N TYR A 56 22.56 2.91 -9.34
CA TYR A 56 21.39 3.36 -8.60
C TYR A 56 20.27 3.87 -9.49
N GLU A 57 20.57 4.44 -10.67
CA GLU A 57 19.54 4.77 -11.68
C GLU A 57 18.85 3.51 -12.19
N THR A 58 19.61 2.43 -12.42
CA THR A 58 19.05 1.13 -12.82
C THR A 58 18.18 0.53 -11.71
N ILE A 59 18.61 0.59 -10.45
CA ILE A 59 17.80 0.16 -9.30
C ILE A 59 16.53 1.01 -9.17
N GLY A 60 16.63 2.34 -9.32
CA GLY A 60 15.49 3.26 -9.31
C GLY A 60 14.47 2.95 -10.40
N ARG A 61 14.94 2.68 -11.63
CA ARG A 61 14.09 2.29 -12.76
C ARG A 61 13.39 0.96 -12.50
N LEU A 62 14.11 -0.08 -12.05
CA LEU A 62 13.52 -1.39 -11.73
C LEU A 62 12.47 -1.29 -10.61
N MET A 63 12.71 -0.46 -9.59
CA MET A 63 11.70 -0.20 -8.55
C MET A 63 10.46 0.50 -9.11
N ALA A 64 10.63 1.47 -10.01
CA ALA A 64 9.49 2.15 -10.67
C ALA A 64 8.70 1.19 -11.56
N GLU A 65 9.36 0.33 -12.34
CA GLU A 65 8.75 -0.72 -13.16
C GLU A 65 7.95 -1.70 -12.28
N LEU A 66 8.50 -2.18 -11.16
CA LEU A 66 7.81 -3.07 -10.22
C LEU A 66 6.59 -2.42 -9.56
N VAL A 67 6.67 -1.14 -9.18
CA VAL A 67 5.54 -0.39 -8.61
C VAL A 67 4.44 -0.18 -9.66
N ALA A 68 4.81 0.21 -10.89
CA ALA A 68 3.87 0.37 -11.98
C ALA A 68 3.17 -0.95 -12.33
N HIS A 69 3.93 -2.05 -12.42
CA HIS A 69 3.36 -3.37 -12.71
C HIS A 69 2.34 -3.81 -11.65
N ARG A 70 2.69 -3.71 -10.35
CA ARG A 70 1.75 -4.01 -9.25
C ARG A 70 0.52 -3.11 -9.27
N ALA A 71 0.68 -1.82 -9.56
CA ALA A 71 -0.45 -0.91 -9.70
C ALA A 71 -1.38 -1.32 -10.85
N THR A 72 -0.82 -1.78 -11.99
CA THR A 72 -1.62 -2.33 -13.10
C THR A 72 -2.30 -3.65 -12.75
N GLU A 73 -1.65 -4.58 -12.05
CA GLU A 73 -2.29 -5.83 -11.59
C GLU A 73 -3.47 -5.54 -10.66
N ILE A 74 -3.31 -4.63 -9.69
CA ILE A 74 -4.37 -4.23 -8.76
C ILE A 74 -5.51 -3.54 -9.52
N ALA A 75 -5.23 -2.63 -10.45
CA ALA A 75 -6.24 -1.97 -11.26
C ALA A 75 -7.01 -2.95 -12.17
N MET A 76 -6.32 -3.92 -12.77
CA MET A 76 -6.95 -4.97 -13.56
C MET A 76 -7.85 -5.86 -12.71
N SER A 77 -7.35 -6.39 -11.58
CA SER A 77 -8.15 -7.18 -10.62
C SER A 77 -9.38 -6.42 -10.12
N LEU A 78 -9.25 -5.12 -9.82
CA LEU A 78 -10.38 -4.27 -9.43
C LEU A 78 -11.45 -4.13 -10.53
N ALA A 79 -11.05 -4.16 -11.80
CA ALA A 79 -11.93 -4.00 -12.96
C ALA A 79 -12.52 -5.31 -13.52
N SER A 80 -11.80 -6.44 -13.40
CA SER A 80 -12.20 -7.72 -14.02
C SER A 80 -12.65 -8.80 -13.03
N GLU A 81 -12.10 -8.85 -11.82
CA GLU A 81 -12.40 -9.89 -10.82
C GLU A 81 -13.56 -9.46 -9.92
N LYS A 82 -14.43 -10.40 -9.57
CA LYS A 82 -15.48 -10.14 -8.57
C LYS A 82 -14.87 -9.98 -7.17
N PRO A 83 -15.49 -9.23 -6.23
CA PRO A 83 -14.95 -9.03 -4.89
C PRO A 83 -14.61 -10.32 -4.14
N GLU A 84 -15.36 -11.40 -4.40
CA GLU A 84 -15.16 -12.75 -3.86
C GLU A 84 -13.88 -13.42 -4.40
N GLU A 85 -13.60 -13.22 -5.69
CA GLU A 85 -12.38 -13.71 -6.34
C GLU A 85 -11.16 -12.98 -5.79
N ARG A 86 -11.25 -11.65 -5.66
CA ARG A 86 -10.20 -10.82 -5.04
C ARG A 86 -9.88 -11.25 -3.61
N TYR A 87 -10.90 -11.50 -2.79
CA TYR A 87 -10.72 -12.01 -1.43
C TYR A 87 -9.99 -13.36 -1.42
N ARG A 88 -10.43 -14.34 -2.22
CA ARG A 88 -9.77 -15.65 -2.33
C ARG A 88 -8.34 -15.54 -2.85
N ASN A 89 -8.08 -14.66 -3.81
CA ASN A 89 -6.75 -14.41 -4.37
C ASN A 89 -5.82 -13.80 -3.32
N LEU A 90 -6.29 -12.83 -2.52
CA LEU A 90 -5.53 -12.23 -1.43
C LEU A 90 -5.23 -13.26 -0.32
N LEU A 91 -6.23 -14.05 0.09
CA LEU A 91 -6.07 -15.09 1.11
C LEU A 91 -5.07 -16.18 0.69
N LYS A 92 -5.03 -16.54 -0.60
CA LYS A 92 -4.03 -17.48 -1.15
C LYS A 92 -2.63 -16.87 -1.26
N LYS A 93 -2.52 -15.59 -1.65
CA LYS A 93 -1.22 -14.91 -1.86
C LYS A 93 -0.55 -14.48 -0.56
N GLN A 94 -1.32 -14.04 0.44
CA GLN A 94 -0.78 -13.47 1.68
C GLN A 94 -1.77 -13.66 2.86
N PRO A 95 -1.93 -14.88 3.40
CA PRO A 95 -2.87 -15.15 4.49
C PRO A 95 -2.54 -14.37 5.79
N ASP A 96 -1.26 -14.13 6.07
CA ASP A 96 -0.81 -13.44 7.29
C ASP A 96 -1.29 -11.98 7.36
N LEU A 97 -1.63 -11.37 6.22
CA LEU A 97 -2.12 -10.00 6.14
C LEU A 97 -3.41 -9.80 6.95
N PHE A 98 -4.28 -10.81 6.97
CA PHE A 98 -5.57 -10.79 7.69
C PHE A 98 -5.40 -10.79 9.22
N GLN A 99 -4.23 -11.18 9.73
CA GLN A 99 -3.91 -11.12 11.16
C GLN A 99 -3.22 -9.80 11.56
N GLN A 100 -2.49 -9.19 10.62
CA GLN A 100 -1.68 -8.00 10.87
C GLN A 100 -2.40 -6.67 10.58
N VAL A 101 -3.39 -6.69 9.68
CA VAL A 101 -4.07 -5.48 9.19
C VAL A 101 -5.54 -5.48 9.61
N PRO A 102 -6.05 -4.40 10.24
CA PRO A 102 -7.48 -4.29 10.56
C PRO A 102 -8.37 -4.45 9.32
N GLN A 103 -9.42 -5.28 9.43
CA GLN A 103 -10.37 -5.63 8.36
C GLN A 103 -10.83 -4.43 7.52
N LYS A 104 -11.04 -3.26 8.13
CA LYS A 104 -11.45 -2.02 7.42
C LYS A 104 -10.51 -1.67 6.25
N PHE A 105 -9.19 -1.82 6.42
CA PHE A 105 -8.22 -1.53 5.37
C PHE A 105 -8.23 -2.61 4.28
N ILE A 106 -8.41 -3.87 4.68
CA ILE A 106 -8.53 -5.02 3.75
C ILE A 106 -9.79 -4.88 2.90
N ALA A 107 -10.93 -4.53 3.50
CA ALA A 107 -12.19 -4.28 2.79
C ALA A 107 -12.04 -3.17 1.75
N ASN A 108 -11.43 -2.04 2.13
CA ASN A 108 -11.14 -0.93 1.24
C ASN A 108 -10.20 -1.35 0.08
N PHE A 109 -9.15 -2.12 0.36
CA PHE A 109 -8.23 -2.65 -0.67
C PHE A 109 -8.95 -3.59 -1.65
N LEU A 110 -9.85 -4.45 -1.15
CA LEU A 110 -10.64 -5.37 -1.96
C LEU A 110 -11.83 -4.70 -2.67
N GLY A 111 -12.06 -3.40 -2.49
CA GLY A 111 -13.18 -2.67 -3.07
C GLY A 111 -14.55 -3.14 -2.56
N MET A 112 -14.64 -3.49 -1.27
CA MET A 112 -15.88 -3.90 -0.60
C MET A 112 -16.09 -3.15 0.73
N THR A 113 -17.31 -3.17 1.26
CA THR A 113 -17.58 -2.57 2.58
C THR A 113 -17.14 -3.51 3.71
N PRO A 114 -16.76 -3.01 4.90
CA PRO A 114 -16.33 -3.86 6.03
C PRO A 114 -17.39 -4.86 6.47
N GLU A 115 -18.67 -4.50 6.38
CA GLU A 115 -19.80 -5.36 6.75
C GLU A 115 -19.92 -6.54 5.78
N ARG A 116 -19.66 -6.33 4.48
CA ARG A 116 -19.58 -7.42 3.51
C ARG A 116 -18.41 -8.34 3.84
N LEU A 117 -17.22 -7.80 4.08
CA LEU A 117 -16.03 -8.60 4.43
C LEU A 117 -16.27 -9.49 5.66
N ALA A 118 -16.92 -8.96 6.70
CA ALA A 118 -17.25 -9.71 7.91
C ALA A 118 -18.14 -10.94 7.65
N VAL A 119 -19.02 -10.92 6.63
CA VAL A 119 -19.83 -12.08 6.23
C VAL A 119 -18.98 -13.17 5.58
N PHE A 120 -17.95 -12.81 4.79
CA PHE A 120 -17.01 -13.78 4.21
C PHE A 120 -16.20 -14.50 5.28
N GLU A 121 -15.72 -13.77 6.28
CA GLU A 121 -14.92 -14.35 7.38
C GLU A 121 -15.79 -15.12 8.40
N GLY A 122 -17.00 -14.61 8.70
CA GLY A 122 -17.85 -15.14 9.77
C GLY A 122 -18.70 -16.37 9.42
N GLY A 123 -18.90 -16.70 8.14
CA GLY A 123 -19.81 -17.80 7.78
C GLY A 123 -20.04 -18.03 6.29
N TRP A 124 -18.98 -18.14 5.48
CA TRP A 124 -19.12 -18.43 4.06
C TRP A 124 -19.81 -19.80 3.80
N PRO A 125 -20.98 -19.86 3.13
CA PRO A 125 -21.84 -21.05 3.08
C PRO A 125 -21.45 -22.03 1.96
N PHE A 126 -20.16 -22.17 1.64
CA PHE A 126 -19.69 -22.93 0.48
C PHE A 126 -18.44 -23.77 0.83
N ARG A 127 -18.62 -24.73 1.74
CA ARG A 127 -17.63 -25.79 2.06
C ARG A 127 -17.75 -27.04 1.17
N SER A 128 -18.66 -27.05 0.20
CA SER A 128 -19.03 -28.20 -0.63
C SER A 128 -18.17 -28.42 -1.89
N ASP A 129 -17.42 -27.41 -2.33
CA ASP A 129 -16.95 -27.32 -3.73
C ASP A 129 -15.43 -27.52 -3.91
N LEU A 130 -14.72 -27.87 -2.84
CA LEU A 130 -13.31 -28.29 -2.87
C LEU A 130 -13.17 -29.82 -2.88
N ASN A 131 -14.17 -30.50 -3.45
CA ASN A 131 -14.20 -31.95 -3.66
C ASN A 131 -14.68 -32.27 -5.09
N LEU A 132 -14.00 -31.70 -6.10
CA LEU A 132 -14.11 -32.10 -7.50
C LEU A 132 -12.71 -32.18 -8.14
N SER A 133 -12.26 -33.42 -8.32
CA SER A 133 -11.20 -33.90 -9.23
C SER A 133 -9.77 -33.42 -8.98
#